data_AF-A0A947A079-F1
#
_entry.id   AF-A0A947A079-F1
#
_cell.length_a   1.000
_cell.length_b   1.000
_cell.length_c   1.000
_cell.angle_alpha   90.00
_cell.angle_beta   90.00
_cell.angle_gamma   90.00
#
_symmetry.space_group_name_H-M   'P 1'
#
loop_
_entity.id
_entity.type
_entity.pdbx_description
1 polymer ?
#
loop_
_entity_poly.entity_id
_entity_poly.type
_entity_poly.pdbx_seq_one_letter_code
_entity_poly.pdbx_strand_id
1 'polypeptide(L)'
;MHKKRYTFETEEFDGLEDLTQKEQDLLKQASEARKNAYAPYSKFKVGAAVLLENQEVVIGSNQENASFPSGLCAERVAVFQAGA
;
A
#
# COMPACT_ATOMS: atom_id res chain seq x y z
N MET A 1 8.58 -17.35 -30.94
CA MET A 1 7.68 -17.21 -29.77
C MET A 1 8.36 -17.83 -28.56
N HIS A 2 8.72 -17.04 -27.55
CA HIS A 2 9.36 -17.55 -26.33
C HIS A 2 8.32 -17.69 -25.22
N LYS A 3 8.08 -18.92 -24.75
CA LYS A 3 7.21 -19.18 -23.60
C LYS A 3 8.05 -19.06 -22.33
N LYS A 4 7.71 -18.09 -21.47
CA LYS A 4 8.22 -18.03 -20.09
C LYS A 4 7.08 -18.42 -19.13
N ARG A 5 7.41 -19.18 -18.09
CA ARG A 5 6.50 -19.53 -17.00
C ARG A 5 7.11 -19.01 -15.71
N TYR A 6 6.31 -18.29 -14.94
CA TYR A 6 6.64 -17.83 -13.60
C TYR A 6 5.71 -18.55 -12.63
N THR A 7 6.26 -19.01 -11.52
CA THR A 7 5.53 -19.62 -10.39
C THR A 7 6.00 -18.92 -9.13
N PHE A 8 5.08 -18.72 -8.20
CA PHE A 8 5.36 -18.11 -6.92
C PHE A 8 4.66 -18.92 -5.82
N GLU A 9 5.29 -18.93 -4.65
CA GLU A 9 4.74 -19.47 -3.42
C GLU A 9 4.35 -18.29 -2.53
N THR A 10 3.34 -18.47 -1.69
CA THR A 10 2.87 -17.43 -0.76
C THR A 10 2.79 -18.02 0.62
N GLU A 11 3.20 -17.22 1.61
CA GLU A 11 2.94 -17.51 3.02
C GLU A 11 1.64 -16.80 3.41
N GLU A 12 0.75 -17.54 4.06
CA GLU A 12 -0.51 -17.04 4.57
C GLU A 12 -0.43 -17.07 6.10
N PHE A 13 -0.86 -15.98 6.72
CA PHE A 13 -0.86 -15.81 8.18
C PHE A 13 -2.31 -15.67 8.63
N ASP A 14 -2.67 -16.33 9.72
CA ASP A 14 -4.05 -16.34 10.23
C ASP A 14 -4.37 -15.04 10.99
N GLY A 15 -3.37 -14.45 11.64
CA GLY A 15 -3.54 -13.28 12.49
C GLY A 15 -2.39 -12.27 12.43
N LEU A 16 -2.62 -11.13 13.08
CA LEU A 16 -1.60 -10.08 13.25
C LEU A 16 -0.47 -10.55 14.18
N GLU A 17 -0.79 -11.43 15.12
CA GLU A 17 0.10 -12.05 16.08
C GLU A 17 1.18 -12.91 15.44
N ASP A 18 0.94 -13.44 14.24
CA ASP A 18 1.90 -14.26 13.51
C ASP A 18 2.97 -13.42 12.78
N LEU A 19 2.76 -12.10 12.71
CA LEU A 19 3.68 -11.16 12.08
C LEU A 19 4.72 -10.65 13.06
N THR A 20 5.89 -10.29 12.55
CA THR A 20 6.90 -9.58 13.35
C THR A 20 6.38 -8.22 13.81
N GLN A 21 6.96 -7.70 14.91
CA GLN A 21 6.57 -6.38 15.42
C GLN A 21 6.67 -5.27 14.34
N LYS A 22 7.69 -5.35 13.47
CA LYS A 22 7.89 -4.38 12.37
C LYS A 22 6.76 -4.42 11.34
N GLU A 23 6.30 -5.62 10.97
CA GLU A 23 5.20 -5.80 10.02
C GLU A 23 3.87 -5.32 10.62
N GLN A 24 3.63 -5.63 11.89
CA GLN A 24 2.47 -5.10 12.62
C GLN A 24 2.47 -3.56 12.66
N ASP A 25 3.63 -2.95 12.91
CA ASP A 25 3.79 -1.50 12.92
C ASP A 25 3.54 -0.89 11.53
N LEU A 26 3.95 -1.56 10.44
CA LEU A 26 3.65 -1.14 9.06
C LEU A 26 2.16 -1.23 8.74
N LEU A 27 1.49 -2.33 9.12
CA LEU A 27 0.05 -2.48 8.93
C LEU A 27 -0.74 -1.42 9.69
N LYS A 28 -0.29 -1.07 10.90
CA LYS A 28 -0.87 0.03 11.68
C LYS A 28 -0.71 1.37 10.95
N GLN A 29 0.48 1.68 10.44
CA GLN A 29 0.72 2.91 9.67
C GLN A 29 -0.11 2.97 8.38
N ALA A 30 -0.22 1.87 7.63
CA ALA A 30 -1.08 1.79 6.46
C ALA A 30 -2.56 1.99 6.82
N SER A 31 -3.02 1.41 7.93
CA SER A 31 -4.38 1.58 8.45
C SER A 31 -4.69 3.03 8.86
N GLU A 32 -3.71 3.73 9.43
CA GLU A 32 -3.81 5.16 9.74
C GLU A 32 -3.81 6.00 8.45
N ALA A 33 -2.91 5.73 7.50
CA ALA A 33 -2.86 6.43 6.21
C ALA A 33 -4.19 6.32 5.44
N ARG A 34 -4.85 5.15 5.50
CA ARG A 34 -6.18 4.92 4.90
C ARG A 34 -7.22 5.97 5.31
N LYS A 35 -7.12 6.54 6.52
CA LYS A 35 -8.08 7.55 7.00
C LYS A 35 -8.05 8.82 6.14
N ASN A 36 -6.92 9.11 5.51
CA ASN A 36 -6.69 10.26 4.64
C ASN A 36 -7.10 10.03 3.17
N ALA A 37 -7.60 8.85 2.83
CA ALA A 37 -8.01 8.53 1.46
C ALA A 37 -9.11 9.47 0.95
N TYR A 38 -8.86 10.08 -0.20
CA TYR A 38 -9.89 10.79 -0.97
C TYR A 38 -10.54 9.80 -1.94
N ALA A 39 -11.64 9.19 -1.50
CA ALA A 39 -12.36 8.18 -2.29
C ALA A 39 -13.88 8.45 -2.37
N PRO A 40 -14.32 9.63 -2.86
CA PRO A 40 -15.74 9.96 -2.88
C PRO A 40 -16.53 9.17 -3.93
N TYR A 41 -15.89 8.57 -4.94
CA TYR A 41 -16.59 7.88 -6.02
C TYR A 41 -16.78 6.39 -5.70
N SER A 42 -15.70 5.66 -5.36
CA SER A 42 -15.82 4.22 -5.01
C SER A 42 -16.27 3.98 -3.57
N LYS A 43 -16.05 4.95 -2.66
CA LYS A 43 -16.14 4.78 -1.20
C LYS A 43 -15.17 3.72 -0.64
N PHE A 44 -14.22 3.26 -1.45
CA PHE A 44 -13.24 2.26 -1.06
C PHE A 44 -11.93 2.94 -0.67
N LYS A 45 -11.63 2.94 0.63
CA LYS A 45 -10.44 3.59 1.18
C LYS A 45 -9.29 2.60 1.29
N VAL A 46 -8.15 2.95 0.73
CA VAL A 46 -6.91 2.17 0.74
C VAL A 46 -5.80 3.03 1.34
N GLY A 47 -5.00 2.43 2.22
CA GLY A 47 -3.77 3.02 2.74
C GLY A 47 -2.59 2.08 2.50
N ALA A 48 -1.40 2.64 2.35
CA ALA A 48 -0.16 1.92 2.16
C ALA A 48 0.93 2.53 3.06
N ALA A 49 1.85 1.68 3.51
CA ALA A 49 3.06 2.07 4.22
C ALA A 49 4.22 1.24 3.67
N VAL A 50 5.35 1.87 3.40
CA VAL A 50 6.55 1.24 2.81
C VAL A 50 7.74 1.57 3.68
N LEU A 51 8.37 0.53 4.26
CA LEU A 51 9.64 0.66 4.96
C LEU A 51 10.78 0.70 3.95
N LEU A 52 11.54 1.79 3.97
CA LEU A 52 12.72 1.99 3.14
C LEU A 52 13.98 1.43 3.82
N GLU A 53 15.05 1.23 3.04
CA GLU A 53 16.34 0.70 3.54
C GLU A 53 17.00 1.63 4.58
N ASN A 54 16.73 2.93 4.54
CA ASN A 54 17.19 3.92 5.51
C ASN A 54 16.38 3.93 6.82
N GLN A 55 15.49 2.94 7.01
CA GLN A 55 14.57 2.80 8.16
C GLN A 55 13.42 3.83 8.21
N GLU A 56 13.26 4.67 7.20
CA GLU A 56 12.12 5.57 7.07
C GLU A 56 10.88 4.81 6.57
N VAL A 57 9.70 5.23 7.04
CA VAL A 57 8.42 4.73 6.52
C VAL A 57 7.72 5.84 5.76
N VAL A 58 7.49 5.61 4.47
CA VAL A 58 6.66 6.47 3.64
C VAL A 58 5.24 5.90 3.56
N ILE A 59 4.26 6.77 3.48
CA ILE A 59 2.84 6.39 3.54
C ILE A 59 2.05 6.97 2.37
N GLY A 60 0.96 6.30 2.02
CA GLY A 60 0.09 6.76 0.95
C GLY A 60 -1.35 6.36 1.20
N SER A 61 -2.26 7.07 0.54
CA SER A 61 -3.67 6.72 0.49
C SER A 61 -4.21 7.00 -0.90
N ASN A 62 -5.24 6.25 -1.33
CA ASN A 62 -5.77 6.45 -2.67
C ASN A 62 -6.41 7.83 -2.83
N GLN A 63 -6.15 8.45 -3.97
CA GLN A 63 -6.64 9.78 -4.35
C GLN A 63 -7.43 9.64 -5.65
N GLU A 64 -8.75 9.65 -5.56
CA GLU A 64 -9.60 9.53 -6.74
C GLU A 64 -9.78 10.86 -7.46
N ASN A 65 -10.29 10.77 -8.69
CA ASN A 65 -10.62 11.93 -9.51
C ASN A 65 -11.93 11.66 -10.26
N ALA A 66 -12.66 12.73 -10.59
CA ALA A 66 -13.88 12.63 -11.41
C ALA A 66 -13.60 11.96 -12.77
N SER A 67 -12.41 12.19 -13.33
CA SER A 67 -11.86 11.40 -14.43
C SER A 67 -11.24 10.12 -13.86
N PHE A 68 -11.96 9.00 -13.93
CA PHE A 68 -11.56 7.74 -13.29
C PHE A 68 -10.13 7.27 -13.64
N PRO A 69 -9.63 7.43 -14.89
CA PRO A 69 -8.25 7.06 -15.22
C PRO A 69 -7.17 7.91 -14.54
N SER A 70 -7.53 9.06 -13.97
CA SER A 70 -6.61 10.01 -13.36
C SER A 70 -6.40 9.79 -11.85
N GLY A 71 -7.10 8.82 -11.25
CA GLY A 71 -6.91 8.47 -9.84
C GLY A 71 -5.53 7.86 -9.56
N LEU A 72 -5.07 8.02 -8.32
CA LEU A 72 -3.83 7.43 -7.81
C LEU A 72 -4.14 6.37 -6.74
N CYS A 73 -3.46 5.23 -6.83
CA CYS A 73 -3.55 4.18 -5.83
C CYS A 73 -2.63 4.52 -4.63
N ALA A 74 -2.92 3.97 -3.45
CA ALA A 74 -2.19 4.30 -2.22
C ALA A 74 -0.68 3.98 -2.32
N GLU A 75 -0.33 2.87 -2.96
CA GLU A 75 1.03 2.39 -3.18
C GLU A 75 1.81 3.34 -4.07
N ARG A 76 1.18 3.85 -5.14
CA ARG A 76 1.80 4.87 -6.02
C ARG A 76 2.08 6.16 -5.26
N VAL A 77 1.15 6.59 -4.41
CA VAL A 77 1.34 7.78 -3.57
C VAL A 77 2.49 7.58 -2.58
N ALA A 78 2.57 6.42 -1.91
CA ALA A 78 3.65 6.12 -0.97
C ALA A 78 5.02 6.12 -1.66
N VAL A 79 5.15 5.48 -2.83
CA VAL A 79 6.41 5.45 -3.58
C VAL A 79 6.79 6.83 -4.11
N PHE A 80 5.83 7.66 -4.52
CA PHE A 80 6.11 9.05 -4.91
C PHE A 80 6.63 9.90 -3.74
N GLN A 81 6.14 9.66 -2.52
CA GLN A 81 6.66 10.35 -1.32
C GLN A 81 8.14 10.04 -1.09
N ALA A 82 8.60 8.81 -1.35
CA ALA A 82 10.02 8.44 -1.18
C ALA A 82 10.98 9.22 -2.11
N GLY A 83 10.47 9.79 -3.20
CA GLY A 83 11.26 10.59 -4.15
C GLY A 83 11.09 12.10 -4.02
N ALA A 84 10.35 12.59 -3.03
CA ALA A 84 10.05 14.01 -2.80
C ALA A 84 11.01 14.64 -1.79
#